data_AF-A0A955FT96-F1
#
_entry.id   AF-A0A955FT96-F1
#
_cell.length_a   1.000
_cell.length_b   1.000
_cell.length_c   1.000
_cell.angle_alpha   90.00
_cell.angle_beta   90.00
_cell.angle_gamma   90.00
#
_symmetry.space_group_name_H-M   'P 1'
#
loop_
_entity.id
_entity.type
_entity.pdbx_description
1 polymer ?
#
loop_
_entity_poly.entity_id
_entity_poly.type
_entity_poly.pdbx_seq_one_letter_code
_entity_poly.pdbx_strand_id
1 'polypeptide(L)'
;MQRRALSPLGVKRVRIGRKAMATARVHAGIERKLSSSAQSPAKKSTRKLNYTFRRWHAIAAVSCIAVIIIGSLTYGFVTRAQQQEKQRQEVVRQKQEAAEAAERQKCYQTVLSTKADQLGKLTYDQLYAGACDS
;
A
#
# COMPACT_ATOMS: atom_id res chain seq x y z
N MET A 1 28.48 13.42 -68.68
CA MET A 1 28.00 12.16 -68.07
C MET A 1 28.68 11.94 -66.72
N GLN A 2 28.02 12.20 -65.60
CA GLN A 2 28.60 11.98 -64.26
C GLN A 2 28.28 10.55 -63.77
N ARG A 3 29.33 9.76 -63.54
CA ARG A 3 29.23 8.39 -63.01
C ARG A 3 28.83 8.44 -61.54
N ARG A 4 27.67 7.88 -61.20
CA ARG A 4 27.23 7.71 -59.79
C ARG A 4 28.08 6.63 -59.14
N ALA A 5 28.77 6.97 -58.05
CA ALA A 5 29.59 6.05 -57.29
C ALA A 5 28.76 4.86 -56.77
N LEU A 6 29.13 3.66 -57.19
CA LEU A 6 28.63 2.40 -56.65
C LEU A 6 29.11 2.25 -55.19
N SER A 7 28.27 1.62 -54.36
CA SER A 7 28.64 1.25 -53.00
C SER A 7 29.83 0.26 -53.04
N PRO A 8 30.72 0.24 -52.02
CA PRO A 8 31.94 -0.58 -52.03
C PRO A 8 31.70 -2.10 -52.05
N LEU A 9 30.44 -2.55 -52.02
CA LEU A 9 30.04 -3.96 -52.08
C LEU A 9 29.35 -4.34 -53.40
N GLY A 10 29.34 -3.47 -54.42
CA GLY A 10 28.75 -3.78 -55.73
C GLY A 10 27.21 -3.87 -55.75
N VAL A 11 26.53 -3.59 -54.64
CA VAL A 11 25.07 -3.71 -54.52
C VAL A 11 24.37 -2.40 -54.88
N LYS A 12 23.38 -2.48 -55.79
CA LYS A 12 22.55 -1.36 -56.24
C LYS A 12 21.84 -0.73 -55.03
N ARG A 13 22.09 0.56 -54.74
CA ARG A 13 21.42 1.27 -53.64
C ARG A 13 19.94 1.48 -53.99
N VAL A 14 19.07 0.62 -53.50
CA VAL A 14 17.61 0.78 -53.59
C VAL A 14 17.17 1.77 -52.50
N ARG A 15 16.32 2.75 -52.83
CA ARG A 15 15.73 3.64 -51.80
C ARG A 15 14.71 2.85 -51.00
N ILE A 16 15.10 2.46 -49.79
CA ILE A 16 14.22 1.76 -48.86
C ILE A 16 13.41 2.83 -48.10
N GLY A 17 12.08 2.76 -48.19
CA GLY A 17 11.18 3.65 -47.46
C GLY A 17 11.29 3.48 -45.94
N ARG A 18 10.95 4.52 -45.16
CA ARG A 18 11.08 4.51 -43.68
C ARG A 18 10.40 3.30 -43.02
N LYS A 19 9.26 2.83 -43.56
CA LYS A 19 8.53 1.65 -43.06
C LYS A 19 9.31 0.33 -43.22
N ALA A 20 10.05 0.18 -44.32
CA ALA A 20 10.89 -1.00 -44.56
C ALA A 20 12.17 -0.98 -43.70
N MET A 21 12.71 0.20 -43.38
CA MET A 21 13.80 0.33 -42.41
C MET A 21 13.36 -0.02 -40.98
N ALA A 22 12.13 0.36 -40.60
CA ALA A 22 11.59 0.04 -39.28
C ALA A 22 11.39 -1.47 -39.11
N THR A 23 10.78 -2.12 -40.11
CA THR A 23 10.57 -3.58 -40.08
C THR A 23 11.87 -4.37 -40.09
N ALA A 24 12.88 -3.95 -40.87
CA ALA A 24 14.21 -4.58 -40.85
C ALA A 24 14.89 -4.47 -39.47
N ARG A 25 14.75 -3.34 -38.78
CA ARG A 25 15.29 -3.15 -37.41
C ARG A 25 14.58 -4.02 -36.38
N VAL A 26 13.25 -4.14 -36.49
CA VAL A 26 12.46 -5.01 -35.61
C VAL A 26 12.84 -6.48 -35.86
N HIS A 27 12.95 -6.90 -37.12
CA HIS A 27 13.37 -8.26 -37.48
C HIS A 27 14.75 -8.61 -36.93
N ALA A 28 15.74 -7.73 -37.12
CA ALA A 28 17.09 -7.92 -36.57
C ALA A 28 17.10 -7.95 -35.03
N GLY A 29 16.19 -7.21 -34.38
CA GLY A 29 16.01 -7.24 -32.92
C GLY A 29 15.41 -8.55 -32.41
N ILE A 30 14.47 -9.13 -33.17
CA ILE A 30 13.86 -10.44 -32.86
C ILE A 30 14.89 -11.56 -33.07
N GLU A 31 15.63 -11.56 -34.18
CA GLU A 31 16.68 -12.54 -34.45
C GLU A 31 17.76 -12.56 -33.37
N ARG A 32 18.21 -11.40 -32.87
CA ARG A 32 19.18 -11.34 -31.76
C ARG A 32 18.64 -11.92 -30.45
N LYS A 33 17.34 -11.73 -30.18
CA LYS A 33 16.70 -12.24 -28.96
C LYS A 33 16.48 -13.75 -29.05
N LEU A 34 16.14 -14.26 -30.24
CA LEU A 34 16.04 -15.69 -30.52
C LEU A 34 17.43 -16.35 -30.49
N SER A 35 18.45 -15.74 -31.08
CA SER A 35 19.83 -16.26 -31.05
C SER A 35 20.45 -16.20 -29.65
N SER A 36 20.05 -15.26 -28.79
CA SER A 36 20.49 -15.23 -27.38
C SER A 36 19.92 -16.37 -26.52
N SER A 37 18.90 -17.09 -27.00
CA SER A 37 18.45 -18.34 -26.39
C SER A 37 19.38 -19.52 -26.69
N ALA A 38 20.28 -19.37 -27.68
CA ALA A 38 21.25 -20.37 -28.07
C ALA A 38 22.69 -19.86 -27.77
N GLN A 39 23.17 -20.15 -26.57
CA GLN A 39 24.59 -20.16 -26.17
C GLN A 39 25.44 -18.91 -26.50
N SER A 40 25.53 -18.02 -25.51
CA SER A 40 26.85 -17.62 -25.00
C SER A 40 26.68 -17.03 -23.59
N PRO A 41 27.15 -17.68 -22.51
CA PRO A 41 27.14 -17.04 -21.20
C PRO A 41 28.12 -15.87 -21.26
N ALA A 42 27.58 -14.64 -21.27
CA ALA A 42 28.38 -13.45 -21.05
C ALA A 42 29.24 -13.68 -19.79
N LYS A 43 30.57 -13.65 -19.93
CA LYS A 43 31.52 -13.75 -18.82
C LYS A 43 31.19 -12.64 -17.82
N LYS A 44 30.38 -12.97 -16.80
CA LYS A 44 30.22 -12.12 -15.63
C LYS A 44 31.59 -12.08 -14.95
N SER A 45 32.29 -10.96 -15.09
CA SER A 45 33.49 -10.69 -14.31
C SER A 45 33.08 -10.65 -12.85
N THR A 46 33.19 -11.79 -12.17
CA THR A 46 33.04 -11.89 -10.72
C THR A 46 34.31 -11.29 -10.13
N ARG A 47 34.33 -9.97 -10.00
CA ARG A 47 35.34 -9.27 -9.22
C ARG A 47 35.24 -9.85 -7.80
N LYS A 48 36.19 -10.71 -7.44
CA LYS A 48 36.22 -11.36 -6.13
C LYS A 48 36.33 -10.24 -5.08
N LEU A 49 35.22 -9.95 -4.40
CA LEU A 49 35.20 -9.06 -3.25
C LEU A 49 35.93 -9.80 -2.14
N ASN A 50 37.23 -9.57 -2.02
CA ASN A 50 38.06 -10.07 -0.93
C ASN A 50 37.72 -9.28 0.33
N TYR A 51 36.55 -9.57 0.90
CA TYR A 51 36.12 -8.98 2.15
C TYR A 51 36.58 -9.86 3.32
N THR A 52 37.46 -9.31 4.15
CA THR A 52 37.92 -9.98 5.37
C THR A 52 37.05 -9.55 6.54
N PHE A 53 36.30 -10.48 7.12
CA PHE A 53 35.49 -10.21 8.31
C PHE A 53 36.41 -9.95 9.50
N ARG A 54 36.48 -8.68 9.97
CA ARG A 54 37.27 -8.29 11.15
C ARG A 54 36.41 -8.37 12.41
N ARG A 55 37.02 -8.62 13.57
CA ARG A 55 36.35 -8.74 14.88
C ARG A 55 35.38 -7.60 15.21
N TRP A 56 35.68 -6.37 14.76
CA TRP A 56 34.79 -5.22 14.97
C TRP A 56 33.43 -5.34 14.28
N HIS A 57 33.33 -6.12 13.20
CA HIS A 57 32.06 -6.38 12.52
C HIS A 57 31.15 -7.29 13.35
N ALA A 58 31.71 -8.22 14.12
CA ALA A 58 30.93 -9.02 15.07
C ALA A 58 30.38 -8.14 16.19
N ILE A 59 31.22 -7.24 16.74
CA ILE A 59 30.80 -6.30 17.79
C ILE A 59 29.69 -5.38 17.27
N ALA A 60 29.85 -4.82 16.05
CA ALA A 60 28.85 -3.98 15.41
C ALA A 60 27.54 -4.74 15.11
N ALA A 61 27.62 -6.00 14.67
CA ALA A 61 26.43 -6.81 14.44
C ALA A 61 25.68 -7.09 15.74
N VAL A 62 26.39 -7.47 16.80
CA VAL A 62 25.79 -7.74 18.11
C VAL A 62 25.17 -6.48 18.71
N SER A 63 25.83 -5.32 18.60
CA SER A 63 25.26 -4.06 19.09
C SER A 63 24.01 -3.64 18.30
N CYS A 64 24.01 -3.78 16.97
CA CYS A 64 22.82 -3.54 16.16
C CYS A 64 21.66 -4.46 16.55
N ILE A 65 21.92 -5.76 16.74
CA ILE A 65 20.90 -6.72 17.17
C ILE A 65 20.36 -6.33 18.55
N ALA A 66 21.22 -5.97 19.50
CA ALA A 66 20.81 -5.55 20.83
C ALA A 66 19.90 -4.31 20.78
N VAL A 67 20.26 -3.29 19.98
CA VAL A 67 19.42 -2.09 19.81
C VAL A 67 18.07 -2.42 19.19
N ILE A 68 18.02 -3.31 18.20
CA ILE A 68 16.75 -3.73 17.57
C ILE A 68 15.86 -4.45 18.58
N ILE A 69 16.41 -5.36 19.38
CA ILE A 69 15.64 -6.10 20.38
C ILE A 69 15.13 -5.15 21.48
N ILE A 70 16.00 -4.31 22.03
CA ILE A 70 15.61 -3.36 23.08
C ILE A 70 14.57 -2.36 22.54
N GLY A 71 14.78 -1.81 21.35
CA GLY A 71 13.88 -0.85 20.72
C GLY A 71 12.50 -1.44 20.39
N SER A 72 12.45 -2.70 19.92
CA SER A 72 11.18 -3.37 19.63
C SER A 72 10.40 -3.69 20.90
N LEU A 73 11.07 -4.11 21.98
CA LEU A 73 10.44 -4.35 23.27
C LEU A 73 9.87 -3.06 23.86
N THR A 74 10.66 -1.97 23.93
CA THR A 74 10.20 -0.70 24.49
C THR A 74 9.03 -0.10 23.70
N TYR A 75 9.10 -0.15 22.36
CA TYR A 75 7.99 0.27 21.51
C TYR A 75 6.71 -0.56 21.75
N GLY A 76 6.86 -1.89 21.89
CA GLY A 76 5.75 -2.78 22.20
C GLY A 76 5.09 -2.49 23.56
N PHE A 77 5.87 -2.14 24.59
CA PHE A 77 5.32 -1.78 25.90
C PHE A 77 4.55 -0.45 25.87
N VAL A 78 5.10 0.58 25.22
CA VAL A 78 4.47 1.90 25.14
C VAL A 78 3.17 1.85 24.34
N THR A 79 3.16 1.15 23.20
CA THR A 79 1.97 1.02 22.37
C THR A 79 0.84 0.26 23.06
N ARG A 80 1.17 -0.81 23.80
CA ARG A 80 0.18 -1.55 24.61
C ARG A 80 -0.41 -0.72 25.73
N ALA A 81 0.40 0.09 26.42
CA ALA A 81 -0.09 1.00 27.46
C ALA A 81 -1.09 2.01 26.89
N GLN A 82 -0.77 2.64 25.74
CA GLN A 82 -1.67 3.57 25.08
C GLN A 82 -2.98 2.90 24.58
N GLN A 83 -2.90 1.68 24.08
CA GLN A 83 -4.09 0.93 23.66
C GLN A 83 -5.01 0.60 24.84
N GLN A 84 -4.44 0.22 25.99
CA GLN A 84 -5.22 -0.03 27.20
C GLN A 84 -5.92 1.22 27.73
N GLU A 85 -5.27 2.38 27.66
CA GLU A 85 -5.90 3.65 28.05
C GLU A 85 -7.07 4.02 27.13
N LYS A 86 -6.91 3.86 25.81
CA LYS A 86 -7.99 4.09 24.85
C LYS A 86 -9.17 3.16 25.07
N GLN A 87 -8.91 1.86 25.30
CA GLN A 87 -9.97 0.89 25.60
C GLN A 87 -10.71 1.25 26.90
N ARG A 88 -10.02 1.74 27.93
CA ARG A 88 -10.67 2.20 29.16
C ARG A 88 -11.57 3.40 28.91
N GLN A 89 -11.12 4.37 28.12
CA GLN A 89 -11.93 5.53 27.76
C GLN A 89 -13.16 5.14 26.93
N GLU A 90 -13.00 4.24 25.96
CA GLU A 90 -14.12 3.72 25.15
C GLU A 90 -15.15 2.98 26.00
N VAL A 91 -14.71 2.12 26.93
CA VAL A 91 -15.62 1.40 27.84
C VAL A 91 -16.36 2.37 28.76
N VAL A 92 -15.70 3.42 29.26
CA VAL A 92 -16.38 4.46 30.07
C VAL A 92 -17.40 5.21 29.23
N ARG A 93 -17.04 5.59 27.99
CA ARG A 93 -17.95 6.28 27.07
C ARG A 93 -19.17 5.42 26.73
N GLN A 94 -18.97 4.14 26.43
CA GLN A 94 -20.06 3.20 26.17
C GLN A 94 -20.98 3.03 27.38
N LYS A 95 -20.44 3.03 28.60
CA LYS A 95 -21.25 2.98 29.82
C LYS A 95 -22.08 4.26 30.02
N GLN A 96 -21.52 5.41 29.69
CA GLN A 96 -22.25 6.69 29.72
C GLN A 96 -23.34 6.73 28.66
N GLU A 97 -23.01 6.38 27.41
CA GLU A 97 -23.98 6.28 26.30
C GLU A 97 -25.11 5.28 26.62
N ALA A 98 -24.79 4.15 27.26
CA ALA A 98 -25.80 3.17 27.68
C ALA A 98 -26.71 3.69 28.80
N ALA A 99 -26.16 4.46 29.75
CA ALA A 99 -26.95 5.08 30.81
C ALA A 99 -27.88 6.17 30.25
N GLU A 100 -27.37 7.01 29.35
CA GLU A 100 -28.17 8.03 28.64
C GLU A 100 -29.26 7.37 27.78
N ALA A 101 -28.93 6.31 27.05
CA ALA A 101 -29.91 5.56 26.27
C ALA A 101 -31.03 4.95 27.14
N ALA A 102 -30.70 4.46 28.33
CA ALA A 102 -31.69 3.93 29.26
C ALA A 102 -32.63 5.04 29.80
N GLU A 103 -32.11 6.23 30.09
CA GLU A 103 -32.93 7.39 30.48
C GLU A 103 -33.82 7.87 29.33
N ARG A 104 -33.30 7.91 28.09
CA ARG A 104 -34.11 8.21 26.90
C ARG A 104 -35.23 7.20 26.68
N GLN A 105 -34.96 5.90 26.88
CA GLN A 105 -36.00 4.87 26.80
C GLN A 105 -37.10 5.06 27.85
N LYS A 106 -36.76 5.45 29.08
CA LYS A 106 -37.77 5.79 30.10
C LYS A 106 -38.60 6.99 29.66
N CYS A 107 -37.96 8.04 29.14
CA CYS A 107 -38.65 9.21 28.60
C CYS A 107 -39.59 8.84 27.44
N TYR A 108 -39.17 7.96 26.54
CA TYR A 108 -40.04 7.50 25.46
C TYR A 108 -41.26 6.74 25.99
N GLN A 109 -41.11 5.91 27.03
CA GLN A 109 -42.24 5.23 27.66
C GLN A 109 -43.21 6.19 28.35
N THR A 110 -42.73 7.24 29.03
CA THR A 110 -43.60 8.24 29.67
C THR A 110 -44.32 9.11 28.65
N VAL A 111 -43.68 9.46 27.53
CA VAL A 111 -44.34 10.19 26.43
C VAL A 111 -45.41 9.32 25.76
N LEU A 112 -45.13 8.03 25.57
CA LEU A 112 -46.12 7.09 25.02
C LEU A 112 -47.35 6.93 25.93
N SER A 113 -47.15 6.86 27.25
CA SER A 113 -48.26 6.71 28.20
C SER A 113 -49.07 7.99 28.35
N THR A 114 -48.44 9.17 28.30
CA THR A 114 -49.13 10.46 28.40
C THR A 114 -49.81 10.90 27.10
N LYS A 115 -49.31 10.47 25.93
CA LYS A 115 -49.90 10.74 24.61
C LYS A 115 -50.59 9.51 23.99
N ALA A 116 -51.02 8.55 24.80
CA ALA A 116 -51.60 7.29 24.33
C ALA A 116 -52.79 7.49 23.36
N ASP A 117 -53.64 8.49 23.61
CA ASP A 117 -54.80 8.81 22.76
C ASP A 117 -54.47 9.44 21.39
N GLN A 118 -53.21 9.86 21.22
CA GLN A 118 -52.69 10.46 19.99
C GLN A 118 -51.86 9.47 19.17
N LEU A 119 -51.69 8.24 19.67
CA LEU A 119 -51.04 7.14 18.94
C LEU A 119 -51.82 6.84 17.66
N GLY A 120 -51.12 6.88 16.52
CA GLY A 120 -51.70 6.68 15.19
C GLY A 120 -52.29 7.93 14.53
N LYS A 121 -52.37 9.07 15.24
CA LYS A 121 -52.79 10.37 14.66
C LYS A 121 -51.64 11.34 14.40
N LEU A 122 -50.55 11.22 15.16
CA LEU A 122 -49.34 12.04 15.02
C LEU A 122 -48.19 11.22 14.43
N THR A 123 -47.32 11.88 13.67
CA THR A 123 -46.07 11.29 13.17
C THR A 123 -45.04 11.16 14.29
N TYR A 124 -44.06 10.27 14.13
CA TYR A 124 -43.03 9.98 15.13
C TYR A 124 -42.35 11.24 15.68
N ASP A 125 -41.96 12.16 14.78
CA ASP A 125 -41.30 13.42 15.14
C ASP A 125 -42.22 14.38 15.93
N GLN A 126 -43.53 14.33 15.71
CA GLN A 126 -44.50 15.14 16.46
C GLN A 126 -44.85 14.52 17.82
N LEU A 127 -44.78 13.20 17.93
CA LEU A 127 -45.00 12.50 19.18
C LEU A 127 -43.88 12.80 20.18
N TYR A 128 -42.63 12.76 19.69
CA TYR A 128 -41.44 12.89 20.52
C TYR A 128 -40.78 14.27 20.51
N ALA A 129 -41.04 15.15 19.52
CA ALA A 129 -40.77 16.59 19.48
C ALA A 129 -39.53 17.11 20.27
N GLY A 130 -38.39 16.39 20.24
CA GLY A 130 -37.19 16.73 21.00
C GLY A 130 -37.30 16.62 22.53
N ALA A 131 -38.42 16.14 23.07
CA ALA A 131 -38.68 16.04 24.51
C ALA A 131 -37.76 15.04 25.23
N CYS A 132 -37.15 14.11 24.49
CA CYS A 132 -36.26 13.08 25.01
C CYS A 132 -34.84 13.13 24.40
N ASP A 133 -34.46 14.24 23.75
CA ASP A 133 -33.17 14.39 23.04
C ASP A 133 -32.05 15.00 23.91
N SER A 134 -32.27 15.15 25.22
CA SER A 134 -31.19 15.42 26.19
C SER A 134 -30.44 14.13 26.51
#